data_AF-A0A6P0PGU1-F1
#
_entry.id   AF-A0A6P0PGU1-F1
#
_cell.length_a   1.000
_cell.length_b   1.000
_cell.length_c   1.000
_cell.angle_alpha   90.00
_cell.angle_beta   90.00
_cell.angle_gamma   90.00
#
_symmetry.space_group_name_H-M   'P 1'
#
loop_
_entity.id
_entity.type
_entity.pdbx_description
1 polymer ?
#
loop_
_entity_poly.entity_id
_entity_poly.type
_entity_poly.pdbx_seq_one_letter_code
_entity_poly.pdbx_strand_id
1 'polypeptide(L)'
;MEKKSKRDRGRILTTSGLKKLNEAIEEWKQQYNLRATLAEIEAESGVGSDTISKIRQGRVGADLSKIQQLFASFGLTLDEADHRSGKQSQTSSETEPIGELLPLLNNEEIVSHNSSQVFISYCSQDPDRELARQFETALNAAGHQVFMAADRIRLGENWFRRINEELRRCDYLLLFLPPQSVQSELLTYQVQLARELQFSRPNRKPVILPIRVGFSLSTPLNHDLRGYLYRIQQREWRSPEDSVVILREVLTLLATPPENIASEVEEQQETLPAEEISSIASTNSAPLPSAEPEIPGGQIDVASTFYIERPPIEERCYQAILQPSGLIRIKAPRQMGKTSLMARILHHATQEGYRTVPLSFQLVDKEVFSNLDKFLKWFCAYVGRELRLPNQLDDYWDDIFGSKVNCKDYFEKYLLAQIDNPLVLGLDEIDRVFQYPDIAEDFLGLLRAWHEESKRRVIWKKLRLLVVHSTEVYIPMNINQSPFNVGLPIDLPEFNPQQVRDLASRHNLNWSESEVDKLMTIVGGHPYLVRVALYHISKQDLTLEDLPENVTAETGIYSDHLRRHLWNLEEYPELAEAMKNAISENYNGQLTGMLGFKLDSLGLVKWQSNKCYPRCELYRQYFQAHLLSEK
;
A
#
# COMPACT_ATOMS: atom_id res chain seq x y z
N MET A 1 5.50 61.33 30.10
CA MET A 1 4.93 60.26 29.24
C MET A 1 5.63 58.96 29.59
N GLU A 2 4.98 58.14 30.42
CA GLU A 2 5.48 56.82 30.83
C GLU A 2 5.42 55.83 29.66
N LYS A 3 6.52 55.09 29.43
CA LYS A 3 6.59 53.98 28.47
C LYS A 3 5.75 52.82 29.00
N LYS A 4 4.63 52.52 28.32
CA LYS A 4 3.82 51.32 28.57
C LYS A 4 4.66 50.05 28.36
N SER A 5 4.75 49.25 29.43
CA SER A 5 5.42 47.95 29.51
C SER A 5 4.87 46.95 28.47
N LYS A 6 5.79 46.27 27.77
CA LYS A 6 5.53 45.18 26.81
C LYS A 6 4.97 43.98 27.58
N ARG A 7 3.65 43.70 27.48
CA ARG A 7 3.00 42.52 28.09
C ARG A 7 3.73 41.23 27.71
N ASP A 8 4.09 40.44 28.72
CA ASP A 8 4.75 39.13 28.60
C ASP A 8 3.75 38.09 28.05
N ARG A 9 4.15 37.31 27.02
CA ARG A 9 3.24 36.44 26.24
C ARG A 9 3.32 34.96 26.69
N GLY A 10 3.31 34.73 28.00
CA GLY A 10 3.22 33.40 28.61
C GLY A 10 4.50 32.56 28.52
N ARG A 11 4.50 31.45 29.26
CA ARG A 11 5.57 30.45 29.37
C ARG A 11 5.12 29.12 28.77
N ILE A 12 6.06 28.37 28.20
CA ILE A 12 5.82 27.06 27.61
C ILE A 12 6.64 26.04 28.41
N LEU A 13 6.07 24.91 28.79
CA LEU A 13 6.81 23.83 29.44
C LEU A 13 7.87 23.26 28.49
N THR A 14 9.08 23.05 29.02
CA THR A 14 10.11 22.27 28.32
C THR A 14 9.73 20.78 28.34
N THR A 15 10.39 19.96 27.53
CA THR A 15 10.17 18.50 27.51
C THR A 15 10.35 17.88 28.89
N SER A 16 11.35 18.36 29.65
CA SER A 16 11.57 17.98 31.05
C SER A 16 10.38 18.34 31.94
N GLY A 17 9.89 19.59 31.87
CA GLY A 17 8.74 20.03 32.67
C GLY A 17 7.45 19.27 32.33
N LEU A 18 7.23 18.98 31.04
CA LEU A 18 6.04 18.25 30.57
C LEU A 18 6.08 16.77 31.00
N LYS A 19 7.27 16.16 30.98
CA LYS A 19 7.50 14.81 31.52
C LYS A 19 7.22 14.74 33.02
N LYS A 20 7.81 15.64 33.82
CA LYS A 20 7.56 15.73 35.28
C LYS A 20 6.06 15.84 35.58
N LEU A 21 5.35 16.72 34.87
CA LEU A 21 3.92 16.92 35.07
C LEU A 21 3.10 15.66 34.71
N ASN A 22 3.39 15.01 33.58
CA ASN A 22 2.67 13.81 33.17
C ASN A 22 2.91 12.63 34.11
N GLU A 23 4.14 12.46 34.60
CA GLU A 23 4.48 11.41 35.59
C GLU A 23 3.68 11.62 36.89
N ALA A 24 3.63 12.85 37.42
CA ALA A 24 2.85 13.14 38.62
C ALA A 24 1.32 12.98 38.43
N ILE A 25 0.81 13.29 37.23
CA ILE A 25 -0.61 13.04 36.90
C ILE A 25 -0.89 11.53 36.79
N GLU A 26 0.05 10.74 36.26
CA GLU A 26 -0.12 9.29 36.16
C GLU A 26 -0.03 8.62 37.55
N GLU A 27 0.84 9.09 38.44
CA GLU A 27 0.87 8.66 39.85
C GLU A 27 -0.44 9.01 40.57
N TRP A 28 -0.94 10.24 40.40
CA TRP A 28 -2.23 10.65 40.95
C TRP A 28 -3.39 9.81 40.39
N LYS A 29 -3.39 9.54 39.08
CA LYS A 29 -4.37 8.67 38.42
C LYS A 29 -4.39 7.28 39.03
N GLN A 30 -3.22 6.69 39.29
CA GLN A 30 -3.10 5.38 39.92
C GLN A 30 -3.53 5.40 41.39
N GLN A 31 -3.16 6.44 42.14
CA GLN A 31 -3.49 6.58 43.56
C GLN A 31 -5.00 6.70 43.82
N TYR A 32 -5.73 7.37 42.92
CA TYR A 32 -7.18 7.62 43.07
C TYR A 32 -8.07 6.80 42.13
N ASN A 33 -7.49 5.91 41.32
CA ASN A 33 -8.17 5.08 40.32
C ASN A 33 -9.06 5.90 39.36
N LEU A 34 -8.52 7.01 38.86
CA LEU A 34 -9.20 7.95 37.95
C LEU A 34 -8.76 7.72 36.49
N ARG A 35 -9.41 8.41 35.54
CA ARG A 35 -9.01 8.36 34.12
C ARG A 35 -8.08 9.51 33.69
N ALA A 36 -7.82 10.48 34.58
CA ALA A 36 -7.05 11.69 34.32
C ALA A 36 -7.51 12.46 33.06
N THR A 37 -8.82 12.53 32.86
CA THR A 37 -9.45 13.37 31.84
C THR A 37 -9.21 14.86 32.15
N LEU A 38 -9.30 15.72 31.12
CA LEU A 38 -9.11 17.17 31.31
C LEU A 38 -10.08 17.76 32.34
N ALA A 39 -11.29 17.21 32.45
CA ALA A 39 -12.29 17.63 33.45
C ALA A 39 -11.90 17.22 34.88
N GLU A 40 -11.31 16.04 35.06
CA GLU A 40 -10.81 15.56 36.36
C GLU A 40 -9.58 16.38 36.80
N ILE A 41 -8.66 16.69 35.89
CA ILE A 41 -7.48 17.52 36.19
C ILE A 41 -7.90 18.98 36.44
N GLU A 42 -8.91 19.50 35.74
CA GLU A 42 -9.49 20.83 36.02
C GLU A 42 -10.10 20.88 37.43
N ALA A 43 -10.84 19.83 37.83
CA ALA A 43 -11.44 19.75 39.16
C ALA A 43 -10.38 19.73 40.29
N GLU A 44 -9.24 19.06 40.07
CA GLU A 44 -8.15 18.98 41.05
C GLU A 44 -7.28 20.24 41.10
N SER A 45 -6.93 20.80 39.93
CA SER A 45 -5.97 21.91 39.84
C SER A 45 -6.61 23.29 39.90
N GLY A 46 -7.91 23.41 39.63
CA GLY A 46 -8.60 24.69 39.45
C GLY A 46 -8.14 25.47 38.21
N VAL A 47 -7.37 24.84 37.32
CA VAL A 47 -6.92 25.41 36.05
C VAL A 47 -7.87 24.95 34.95
N GLY A 48 -8.47 25.88 34.20
CA GLY A 48 -9.44 25.52 33.17
C GLY A 48 -8.91 24.54 32.13
N SER A 49 -9.73 23.59 31.69
CA SER A 49 -9.39 22.51 30.74
C SER A 49 -8.72 23.00 29.45
N ASP A 50 -9.15 24.13 28.89
CA ASP A 50 -8.50 24.77 27.74
C ASP A 50 -7.05 25.19 28.03
N THR A 51 -6.78 25.63 29.26
CA THR A 51 -5.42 26.02 29.68
C THR A 51 -4.58 24.78 29.97
N ILE A 52 -5.15 23.74 30.60
CA ILE A 52 -4.46 22.45 30.80
C ILE A 52 -4.08 21.84 29.44
N SER A 53 -5.02 21.82 28.48
CA SER A 53 -4.78 21.34 27.12
C SER A 53 -3.64 22.13 26.45
N LYS A 54 -3.64 23.47 26.55
CA LYS A 54 -2.55 24.32 26.05
C LYS A 54 -1.21 24.03 26.70
N ILE A 55 -1.17 23.85 28.02
CA ILE A 55 0.05 23.53 28.77
C ILE A 55 0.60 22.15 28.34
N ARG A 56 -0.27 21.14 28.21
CA ARG A 56 0.11 19.77 27.81
C ARG A 56 0.49 19.66 26.32
N GLN A 57 -0.02 20.53 25.46
CA GLN A 57 0.34 20.56 24.04
C GLN A 57 1.70 21.23 23.79
N GLY A 58 2.19 22.08 24.71
CA GLY A 58 3.52 22.70 24.60
C GLY A 58 3.73 23.66 23.40
N ARG A 59 2.66 24.03 22.68
CA ARG A 59 2.73 24.85 21.44
C ARG A 59 2.46 26.34 21.66
N VAL A 60 1.78 26.72 22.75
CA VAL A 60 1.36 28.11 23.03
C VAL A 60 1.68 28.48 24.47
N GLY A 61 2.21 29.69 24.70
CA GLY A 61 2.55 30.18 26.04
C GLY A 61 1.31 30.33 26.93
N ALA A 62 1.32 29.65 28.08
CA ALA A 62 0.31 29.79 29.13
C ALA A 62 0.82 30.71 30.25
N ASP A 63 -0.09 31.22 31.09
CA ASP A 63 0.29 32.07 32.22
C ASP A 63 1.17 31.27 33.21
N LEU A 64 2.33 31.82 33.58
CA LEU A 64 3.26 31.16 34.50
C LEU A 64 2.60 30.85 35.84
N SER A 65 1.71 31.72 36.34
CA SER A 65 0.99 31.48 37.59
C SER A 65 0.06 30.26 37.48
N LYS A 66 -0.51 30.00 36.30
CA LYS A 66 -1.37 28.83 36.06
C LYS A 66 -0.56 27.55 35.89
N ILE A 67 0.62 27.62 35.29
CA ILE A 67 1.53 26.47 35.20
C ILE A 67 2.01 26.09 36.61
N GLN A 68 2.41 27.08 37.42
CA GLN A 68 2.80 26.84 38.81
C GLN A 68 1.66 26.24 39.63
N GLN A 69 0.43 26.75 39.46
CA GLN A 69 -0.76 26.21 40.12
C GLN A 69 -1.01 24.74 39.73
N LEU A 70 -0.87 24.40 38.45
CA LEU A 70 -1.03 23.04 37.95
C LEU A 70 0.07 22.10 38.48
N PHE A 71 1.32 22.57 38.60
CA PHE A 71 2.40 21.76 39.19
C PHE A 71 2.14 21.53 40.69
N ALA A 72 1.74 22.58 41.41
CA ALA A 72 1.48 22.52 42.84
C ALA A 72 0.33 21.57 43.19
N SER A 73 -0.71 21.46 42.36
CA SER A 73 -1.82 20.53 42.62
C SER A 73 -1.40 19.07 42.57
N PHE A 74 -0.30 18.74 41.89
CA PHE A 74 0.28 17.39 41.85
C PHE A 74 1.57 17.28 42.68
N GLY A 75 1.78 18.18 43.64
CA GLY A 75 2.93 18.11 44.57
C GLY A 75 4.29 18.45 43.95
N LEU A 76 4.31 19.05 42.76
CA LEU A 76 5.54 19.43 42.06
C LEU A 76 5.89 20.91 42.29
N THR A 77 7.18 21.20 42.31
CA THR A 77 7.72 22.57 42.20
C THR A 77 8.17 22.83 40.77
N LEU A 78 7.78 23.99 40.21
CA LEU A 78 8.17 24.37 38.86
C LEU A 78 9.54 25.08 38.87
N ASP A 79 10.56 24.44 38.30
CA ASP A 79 11.90 25.02 38.20
C ASP A 79 12.07 25.92 36.96
N GLU A 80 13.12 26.75 36.94
CA GLU A 80 13.45 27.58 35.77
C GLU A 80 13.80 26.73 34.52
N ALA A 81 14.31 25.51 34.69
CA ALA A 81 14.59 24.57 33.61
C ALA A 81 13.33 23.91 33.01
N ASP A 82 12.21 23.94 33.74
CA ASP A 82 10.96 23.26 33.35
C ASP A 82 10.10 24.11 32.40
N HIS A 83 10.44 25.38 32.19
CA HIS A 83 9.66 26.28 31.35
C HIS A 83 10.50 27.35 30.66
N ARG A 84 10.14 27.72 29.43
CA ARG A 84 10.80 28.77 28.63
C ARG A 84 9.85 29.89 28.25
N SER A 85 10.41 31.05 27.89
CA SER A 85 9.63 32.21 27.43
C SER A 85 9.02 31.94 26.04
N GLY A 86 7.73 32.23 25.87
CA GLY A 86 7.04 32.08 24.58
C GLY A 86 7.50 33.05 23.48
N LYS A 87 8.48 33.93 23.75
CA LYS A 87 9.03 34.90 22.77
C LYS A 87 10.07 34.31 21.79
N GLN A 88 10.57 33.10 22.00
CA GLN A 88 11.63 32.48 21.19
C GLN A 88 11.12 31.50 20.12
N SER A 89 9.87 31.61 19.64
CA SER A 89 9.32 30.72 18.60
C SER A 89 9.32 31.30 17.18
N GLN A 90 10.00 32.42 16.94
CA GLN A 90 10.37 32.86 15.59
C GLN A 90 11.80 33.40 15.67
N THR A 91 12.69 32.83 14.85
CA THR A 91 14.16 33.09 14.75
C THR A 91 15.05 32.42 15.81
N SER A 92 15.54 31.22 15.46
CA SER A 92 16.71 30.45 15.96
C SER A 92 16.34 28.97 16.16
N SER A 93 16.35 28.16 15.09
CA SER A 93 17.33 27.07 14.91
C SER A 93 18.35 26.89 16.05
N GLU A 94 17.99 26.11 17.07
CA GLU A 94 18.92 25.38 17.97
C GLU A 94 18.16 24.10 18.37
N THR A 95 18.28 22.98 17.65
CA THR A 95 19.29 21.91 17.82
C THR A 95 19.43 21.38 19.24
N GLU A 96 18.71 20.30 19.53
CA GLU A 96 19.23 19.09 20.20
C GLU A 96 18.21 17.95 19.96
N PRO A 97 18.61 16.80 19.38
CA PRO A 97 19.96 16.24 19.34
C PRO A 97 20.57 16.25 17.92
N ILE A 98 20.94 17.42 17.40
CA ILE A 98 21.98 17.47 16.35
C ILE A 98 23.38 17.34 17.00
N GLY A 99 23.51 17.72 18.28
CA GLY A 99 24.75 17.62 19.05
C GLY A 99 25.22 16.20 19.41
N GLU A 100 24.32 15.22 19.49
CA GLU A 100 24.70 13.82 19.78
C GLU A 100 25.04 13.00 18.52
N LEU A 101 24.57 13.44 17.33
CA LEU A 101 24.84 12.78 16.05
C LEU A 101 26.15 13.25 15.38
N LEU A 102 26.56 14.49 15.61
CA LEU A 102 27.81 15.04 15.06
C LEU A 102 29.10 14.35 15.57
N PRO A 103 29.23 13.93 16.84
CA PRO A 103 30.40 13.20 17.32
C PRO A 103 30.57 11.81 16.69
N LEU A 104 29.51 11.21 16.14
CA LEU A 104 29.57 9.91 15.44
C LEU A 104 30.13 10.03 14.01
N LEU A 105 30.20 11.25 13.46
CA LEU A 105 30.85 11.56 12.19
C LEU A 105 32.36 11.83 12.33
N ASN A 106 32.90 11.88 13.56
CA ASN A 106 34.32 12.15 13.82
C ASN A 106 35.25 10.94 13.60
N ASN A 107 34.74 9.82 13.10
CA ASN A 107 35.60 8.77 12.55
C ASN A 107 35.87 9.10 11.07
N GLU A 108 37.15 9.35 10.74
CA GLU A 108 37.63 9.60 9.37
C GLU A 108 37.21 8.51 8.35
N GLU A 109 36.73 7.35 8.81
CA GLU A 109 36.24 6.22 7.98
C GLU A 109 34.81 6.38 7.44
N ILE A 110 33.96 7.25 8.00
CA ILE A 110 32.52 7.36 7.62
C ILE A 110 32.26 8.54 6.65
N VAL A 111 33.23 9.44 6.47
CA VAL A 111 33.13 10.53 5.51
C VAL A 111 33.38 9.99 4.10
N SER A 112 32.30 9.66 3.40
CA SER A 112 32.35 9.25 2.01
C SER A 112 33.00 10.34 1.14
N HIS A 113 33.99 9.96 0.32
CA HIS A 113 34.57 10.84 -0.71
C HIS A 113 33.65 11.03 -1.94
N ASN A 114 32.50 10.33 -1.99
CA ASN A 114 31.54 10.37 -3.10
C ASN A 114 30.12 10.74 -2.62
N SER A 115 29.62 11.89 -3.07
CA SER A 115 28.22 12.30 -2.86
C SER A 115 27.26 11.32 -3.57
N SER A 116 26.47 10.58 -2.79
CA SER A 116 25.40 9.71 -3.29
C SER A 116 24.04 10.41 -3.23
N GLN A 117 23.13 10.08 -4.15
CA GLN A 117 21.76 10.55 -4.12
C GLN A 117 20.87 9.56 -3.35
N VAL A 118 20.30 10.02 -2.23
CA VAL A 118 19.46 9.20 -1.36
C VAL A 118 18.03 9.72 -1.42
N PHE A 119 17.09 8.84 -1.77
CA PHE A 119 15.67 9.12 -1.65
C PHE A 119 15.12 8.47 -0.38
N ILE A 120 14.56 9.27 0.53
CA ILE A 120 13.88 8.78 1.73
C ILE A 120 12.38 8.79 1.48
N SER A 121 11.77 7.61 1.60
CA SER A 121 10.32 7.43 1.57
C SER A 121 9.80 7.07 2.95
N TYR A 122 8.77 7.80 3.39
CA TYR A 122 8.20 7.74 4.74
C TYR A 122 6.74 8.19 4.75
N CYS A 123 6.02 7.81 5.79
CA CYS A 123 4.69 8.31 6.14
C CYS A 123 4.82 9.63 6.90
N SER A 124 3.98 10.62 6.59
CA SER A 124 4.01 11.96 7.18
C SER A 124 3.55 12.05 8.65
N GLN A 125 3.35 10.90 9.32
CA GLN A 125 2.97 10.81 10.73
C GLN A 125 4.19 10.49 11.59
N ASP A 126 4.19 10.98 12.84
CA ASP A 126 5.23 10.61 13.82
C ASP A 126 4.96 9.17 14.32
N PRO A 127 6.00 8.33 14.56
CA PRO A 127 7.42 8.67 14.66
C PRO A 127 8.18 8.73 13.32
N ASP A 128 7.56 8.32 12.22
CA ASP A 128 8.23 8.09 10.95
C ASP A 128 8.78 9.39 10.31
N ARG A 129 7.99 10.46 10.34
CA ARG A 129 8.44 11.78 9.88
C ARG A 129 9.65 12.32 10.66
N GLU A 130 9.64 12.16 11.99
CA GLU A 130 10.75 12.63 12.82
C GLU A 130 12.01 11.82 12.56
N LEU A 131 11.89 10.49 12.44
CA LEU A 131 12.97 9.61 12.05
C LEU A 131 13.54 9.98 10.67
N ALA A 132 12.68 10.26 9.69
CA ALA A 132 13.08 10.70 8.37
C ALA A 132 13.85 12.03 8.38
N ARG A 133 13.43 13.01 9.18
CA ARG A 133 14.18 14.28 9.35
C ARG A 133 15.54 14.07 10.01
N GLN A 134 15.64 13.17 10.98
CA GLN A 134 16.91 12.83 11.62
C GLN A 134 17.90 12.24 10.61
N PHE A 135 17.42 11.29 9.80
CA PHE A 135 18.22 10.69 8.73
C PHE A 135 18.58 11.70 7.64
N GLU A 136 17.65 12.55 7.19
CA GLU A 136 17.94 13.63 6.24
C GLU A 136 19.06 14.53 6.74
N THR A 137 18.97 14.96 8.00
CA THR A 137 19.95 15.87 8.60
C THR A 137 21.33 15.23 8.64
N ALA A 138 21.42 13.98 9.13
CA ALA A 138 22.69 13.27 9.26
C ALA A 138 23.32 12.93 7.91
N LEU A 139 22.52 12.48 6.94
CA LEU A 139 22.99 12.14 5.59
C LEU A 139 23.47 13.38 4.83
N ASN A 140 22.79 14.51 4.95
CA ASN A 140 23.26 15.78 4.38
C ASN A 140 24.55 16.26 5.07
N ALA A 141 24.67 16.10 6.39
CA ALA A 141 25.88 16.43 7.13
C ALA A 141 27.08 15.57 6.71
N ALA A 142 26.84 14.32 6.33
CA ALA A 142 27.85 13.42 5.76
C ALA A 142 28.15 13.66 4.27
N GLY A 143 27.53 14.67 3.63
CA GLY A 143 27.83 15.07 2.25
C GLY A 143 27.01 14.38 1.16
N HIS A 144 25.96 13.63 1.52
CA HIS A 144 25.03 13.02 0.55
C HIS A 144 23.90 13.98 0.16
N GLN A 145 23.35 13.82 -1.04
CA GLN A 145 22.17 14.58 -1.49
C GLN A 145 20.91 13.82 -1.13
N VAL A 146 20.12 14.36 -0.20
CA VAL A 146 18.89 13.71 0.26
C VAL A 146 17.65 14.38 -0.34
N PHE A 147 16.76 13.56 -0.91
CA PHE A 147 15.40 13.95 -1.28
C PHE A 147 14.39 13.32 -0.32
N MET A 148 13.45 14.12 0.17
CA MET A 148 12.31 13.70 0.99
C MET A 148 11.04 14.14 0.28
N ALA A 149 10.17 13.19 -0.08
CA ALA A 149 8.97 13.51 -0.84
C ALA A 149 7.99 14.37 -0.03
N ALA A 150 7.73 14.04 1.25
CA ALA A 150 6.68 14.67 2.07
C ALA A 150 6.84 16.19 2.28
N ASP A 151 8.08 16.71 2.27
CA ASP A 151 8.37 18.07 2.73
C ASP A 151 8.71 19.08 1.61
N ARG A 152 8.94 18.64 0.35
CA ARG A 152 9.58 19.50 -0.68
C ARG A 152 8.82 19.67 -2.01
N ILE A 153 7.63 19.11 -2.16
CA ILE A 153 6.85 19.27 -3.39
C ILE A 153 5.84 20.40 -3.18
N ARG A 154 5.86 21.40 -4.08
CA ARG A 154 4.98 22.57 -3.99
C ARG A 154 3.58 22.22 -4.49
N LEU A 155 2.56 22.85 -3.91
CA LEU A 155 1.19 22.86 -4.44
C LEU A 155 1.21 23.21 -5.95
N GLY A 156 0.74 22.30 -6.80
CA GLY A 156 0.67 22.46 -8.25
C GLY A 156 1.82 21.82 -9.07
N GLU A 157 2.85 21.26 -8.43
CA GLU A 157 3.86 20.46 -9.12
C GLU A 157 3.39 18.99 -9.19
N ASN A 158 3.54 18.31 -10.34
CA ASN A 158 3.15 16.90 -10.48
C ASN A 158 4.07 16.04 -9.59
N TRP A 159 3.58 15.80 -8.37
CA TRP A 159 4.22 15.07 -7.29
C TRP A 159 4.77 13.72 -7.76
N PHE A 160 4.00 13.05 -8.60
CA PHE A 160 4.32 11.74 -9.12
C PHE A 160 5.49 11.78 -10.11
N ARG A 161 5.44 12.70 -11.09
CA ARG A 161 6.54 12.95 -12.02
C ARG A 161 7.81 13.26 -11.25
N ARG A 162 7.72 14.06 -10.19
CA ARG A 162 8.85 14.37 -9.32
C ARG A 162 9.40 13.13 -8.61
N ILE A 163 8.55 12.31 -7.99
CA ILE A 163 8.98 11.04 -7.36
C ILE A 163 9.65 10.12 -8.38
N ASN A 164 9.09 9.99 -9.58
CA ASN A 164 9.68 9.15 -10.62
C ASN A 164 11.01 9.67 -11.12
N GLU A 165 11.14 10.98 -11.31
CA GLU A 165 12.39 11.62 -11.69
C GLU A 165 13.47 11.42 -10.62
N GLU A 166 13.10 11.55 -9.33
CA GLU A 166 14.01 11.37 -8.21
C GLU A 166 14.38 9.89 -7.99
N LEU A 167 13.42 8.95 -8.09
CA LEU A 167 13.71 7.51 -8.08
C LEU A 167 14.63 7.08 -9.22
N ARG A 168 14.49 7.72 -10.39
CA ARG A 168 15.40 7.48 -11.51
C ARG A 168 16.78 8.09 -11.28
N ARG A 169 16.95 9.07 -10.41
CA ARG A 169 18.26 9.69 -10.17
C ARG A 169 18.96 9.14 -8.94
N CYS A 170 18.21 8.63 -7.96
CA CYS A 170 18.78 8.15 -6.72
C CYS A 170 19.65 6.89 -6.89
N ASP A 171 20.68 6.83 -6.05
CA ASP A 171 21.55 5.69 -5.86
C ASP A 171 21.01 4.74 -4.78
N TYR A 172 20.32 5.30 -3.78
CA TYR A 172 19.76 4.57 -2.65
C TYR A 172 18.30 5.01 -2.40
N LEU A 173 17.44 4.04 -2.13
CA LEU A 173 16.07 4.23 -1.65
C LEU A 173 16.00 3.77 -0.20
N LEU A 174 15.98 4.72 0.74
CA LEU A 174 15.71 4.45 2.15
C LEU A 174 14.19 4.40 2.36
N LEU A 175 13.68 3.24 2.77
CA LEU A 175 12.25 2.96 2.82
C LEU A 175 11.83 2.73 4.27
N PHE A 176 11.20 3.72 4.89
CA PHE A 176 10.58 3.52 6.19
C PHE A 176 9.19 2.90 6.05
N LEU A 177 8.98 1.82 6.78
CA LEU A 177 7.78 1.01 6.75
C LEU A 177 7.14 1.03 8.14
N PRO A 178 6.19 1.92 8.45
CA PRO A 178 5.35 1.81 9.65
C PRO A 178 4.26 0.74 9.50
N PRO A 179 3.59 0.29 10.58
CA PRO A 179 2.61 -0.81 10.51
C PRO A 179 1.46 -0.50 9.55
N GLN A 180 1.08 0.77 9.43
CA GLN A 180 0.02 1.24 8.53
C GLN A 180 0.48 1.28 7.06
N SER A 181 1.78 1.41 6.78
CA SER A 181 2.29 1.53 5.41
C SER A 181 2.27 0.22 4.63
N VAL A 182 2.00 -0.89 5.32
CA VAL A 182 1.78 -2.20 4.73
C VAL A 182 0.60 -2.17 3.74
N GLN A 183 -0.23 -1.14 3.72
CA GLN A 183 -1.31 -0.98 2.73
C GLN A 183 -1.02 0.06 1.64
N SER A 184 0.11 0.76 1.74
CA SER A 184 0.37 1.92 0.91
C SER A 184 0.69 1.52 -0.52
N GLU A 185 -0.23 1.83 -1.44
CA GLU A 185 -0.02 1.62 -2.87
C GLU A 185 1.10 2.49 -3.41
N LEU A 186 1.33 3.68 -2.83
CA LEU A 186 2.43 4.56 -3.21
C LEU A 186 3.77 3.93 -2.85
N LEU A 187 3.94 3.44 -1.62
CA LEU A 187 5.16 2.74 -1.21
C LEU A 187 5.35 1.46 -2.03
N THR A 188 4.28 0.70 -2.27
CA THR A 188 4.31 -0.49 -3.14
C THR A 188 4.76 -0.12 -4.55
N TYR A 189 4.24 0.96 -5.12
CA TYR A 189 4.65 1.48 -6.42
C TYR A 189 6.11 1.92 -6.45
N GLN A 190 6.57 2.67 -5.43
CA GLN A 190 7.96 3.14 -5.37
C GLN A 190 8.95 1.98 -5.27
N VAL A 191 8.62 0.96 -4.45
CA VAL A 191 9.41 -0.26 -4.35
C VAL A 191 9.39 -1.03 -5.67
N GLN A 192 8.22 -1.16 -6.30
CA GLN A 192 8.09 -1.78 -7.62
C GLN A 192 8.97 -1.05 -8.65
N LEU A 193 8.85 0.28 -8.77
CA LEU A 193 9.63 1.07 -9.70
C LEU A 193 11.12 0.98 -9.40
N ALA A 194 11.53 1.03 -8.13
CA ALA A 194 12.92 0.85 -7.73
C ALA A 194 13.46 -0.51 -8.19
N ARG A 195 12.72 -1.60 -7.97
CA ARG A 195 13.09 -2.94 -8.48
C ARG A 195 13.20 -2.94 -10.01
N GLU A 196 12.22 -2.36 -10.71
CA GLU A 196 12.26 -2.22 -12.17
C GLU A 196 13.51 -1.45 -12.66
N LEU A 197 13.96 -0.45 -11.90
CA LEU A 197 15.19 0.30 -12.19
C LEU A 197 16.45 -0.53 -11.89
N GLN A 198 16.48 -1.30 -10.81
CA GLN A 198 17.59 -2.21 -10.52
C GLN A 198 17.80 -3.23 -11.64
N PHE A 199 16.72 -3.77 -12.21
CA PHE A 199 16.80 -4.73 -13.31
C PHE A 199 17.24 -4.09 -14.63
N SER A 200 16.78 -2.87 -14.92
CA SER A 200 17.09 -2.20 -16.18
C SER A 200 18.46 -1.52 -16.23
N ARG A 201 19.16 -1.40 -15.09
CA ARG A 201 20.43 -0.68 -15.00
C ARG A 201 21.61 -1.62 -14.77
N PRO A 202 22.73 -1.44 -15.50
CA PRO A 202 23.95 -2.23 -15.29
C PRO A 202 24.49 -2.16 -13.85
N ASN A 203 24.28 -1.03 -13.18
CA ASN A 203 24.76 -0.78 -11.81
C ASN A 203 23.76 -1.22 -10.71
N ARG A 204 22.61 -1.81 -11.08
CA ARG A 204 21.55 -2.27 -10.17
C ARG A 204 21.08 -1.23 -9.14
N LYS A 205 21.10 0.07 -9.50
CA LYS A 205 20.59 1.15 -8.65
C LYS A 205 19.10 1.46 -8.90
N PRO A 206 18.33 1.98 -7.93
CA PRO A 206 18.76 2.29 -6.57
C PRO A 206 18.83 1.06 -5.66
N VAL A 207 19.77 1.04 -4.71
CA VAL A 207 19.81 0.03 -3.64
C VAL A 207 18.68 0.33 -2.66
N ILE A 208 17.81 -0.65 -2.40
CA ILE A 208 16.64 -0.48 -1.52
C ILE A 208 17.05 -0.88 -0.10
N LEU A 209 16.81 0.01 0.87
CA LEU A 209 17.12 -0.17 2.29
C LEU A 209 15.82 -0.06 3.12
N PRO A 210 15.11 -1.18 3.36
CA PRO A 210 13.87 -1.20 4.14
C PRO A 210 14.13 -1.17 5.65
N ILE A 211 13.41 -0.31 6.36
CA ILE A 211 13.44 -0.18 7.81
C ILE A 211 12.00 -0.25 8.32
N ARG A 212 11.66 -1.28 9.09
CA ARG A 212 10.36 -1.43 9.75
C ARG A 212 10.30 -0.58 10.99
N VAL A 213 9.38 0.36 11.04
CA VAL A 213 9.22 1.34 12.12
C VAL A 213 8.11 0.83 13.04
N GLY A 214 8.45 0.40 14.25
CA GLY A 214 7.49 0.04 15.29
C GLY A 214 6.81 -1.33 15.14
N PHE A 215 7.31 -2.23 14.29
CA PHE A 215 6.83 -3.62 14.24
C PHE A 215 7.89 -4.65 13.84
N SER A 216 7.67 -5.90 14.26
CA SER A 216 8.58 -7.04 14.08
C SER A 216 8.71 -7.50 12.63
N LEU A 217 9.88 -8.04 12.26
CA LEU A 217 10.16 -8.77 11.02
C LEU A 217 9.27 -10.00 10.85
N SER A 218 8.85 -10.60 11.97
CA SER A 218 7.95 -11.76 11.98
C SER A 218 6.53 -11.42 11.53
N THR A 219 6.11 -10.15 11.61
CA THR A 219 4.81 -9.72 11.12
C THR A 219 4.83 -9.71 9.59
N PRO A 220 3.88 -10.36 8.89
CA PRO A 220 3.89 -10.37 7.44
C PRO A 220 3.62 -8.98 6.85
N LEU A 221 4.37 -8.60 5.81
CA LEU A 221 3.98 -7.49 4.93
C LEU A 221 2.80 -7.93 4.04
N ASN A 222 2.16 -6.97 3.35
CA ASN A 222 1.17 -7.29 2.34
C ASN A 222 1.80 -8.17 1.25
N HIS A 223 0.94 -8.84 0.49
CA HIS A 223 1.37 -9.77 -0.55
C HIS A 223 2.40 -9.14 -1.52
N ASP A 224 2.18 -7.90 -1.92
CA ASP A 224 2.96 -7.22 -2.96
C ASP A 224 4.35 -6.78 -2.45
N LEU A 225 4.41 -6.05 -1.33
CA LEU A 225 5.65 -5.65 -0.67
C LEU A 225 6.45 -6.86 -0.20
N ARG A 226 5.79 -7.92 0.29
CA ARG A 226 6.46 -9.18 0.63
C ARG A 226 7.17 -9.77 -0.59
N GLY A 227 6.53 -9.74 -1.76
CA GLY A 227 7.12 -10.19 -3.02
C GLY A 227 8.30 -9.33 -3.45
N TYR A 228 8.14 -8.00 -3.48
CA TYR A 228 9.20 -7.11 -3.96
C TYR A 228 10.41 -7.01 -3.03
N LEU A 229 10.18 -7.07 -1.71
CA LEU A 229 11.22 -7.03 -0.69
C LEU A 229 11.73 -8.44 -0.33
N TYR A 230 11.27 -9.48 -1.02
CA TYR A 230 11.77 -10.83 -0.86
C TYR A 230 13.27 -10.84 -1.15
N ARG A 231 14.07 -11.38 -0.21
CA ARG A 231 15.54 -11.42 -0.22
C ARG A 231 16.26 -10.07 -0.05
N ILE A 232 15.54 -8.99 0.27
CA ILE A 232 16.16 -7.73 0.68
C ILE A 232 16.26 -7.72 2.20
N GLN A 233 17.46 -7.43 2.74
CA GLN A 233 17.68 -7.34 4.18
C GLN A 233 16.91 -6.14 4.76
N GLN A 234 16.08 -6.40 5.76
CA GLN A 234 15.24 -5.38 6.42
C GLN A 234 15.76 -5.14 7.84
N ARG A 235 15.69 -3.90 8.32
CA ARG A 235 16.00 -3.55 9.72
C ARG A 235 14.72 -3.30 10.51
N GLU A 236 14.79 -3.48 11.83
CA GLU A 236 13.73 -3.08 12.75
C GLU A 236 14.18 -1.84 13.53
N TRP A 237 13.31 -0.83 13.57
CA TRP A 237 13.41 0.31 14.48
C TRP A 237 12.27 0.20 15.48
N ARG A 238 12.58 0.10 16.77
CA ARG A 238 11.60 -0.09 17.84
C ARG A 238 11.46 1.16 18.71
N SER A 239 12.56 1.89 18.89
CA SER A 239 12.59 3.11 19.70
C SER A 239 13.70 4.07 19.25
N PRO A 240 13.68 5.34 19.70
CA PRO A 240 14.68 6.35 19.31
C PRO A 240 16.14 5.95 19.56
N GLU A 241 16.40 5.03 20.49
CA GLU A 241 17.74 4.48 20.75
C GLU A 241 18.31 3.70 19.56
N ASP A 242 17.44 3.08 18.74
CA ASP A 242 17.85 2.34 17.54
C ASP A 242 18.28 3.28 16.40
N SER A 243 17.83 4.54 16.41
CA SER A 243 18.10 5.51 15.35
C SER A 243 19.59 5.65 15.08
N VAL A 244 20.41 5.71 16.14
CA VAL A 244 21.87 5.88 16.04
C VAL A 244 22.54 4.67 15.40
N VAL A 245 22.10 3.46 15.79
CA VAL A 245 22.68 2.21 15.29
C VAL A 245 22.37 2.04 13.81
N ILE A 246 21.10 2.21 13.42
CA ILE A 246 20.66 2.06 12.04
C ILE A 246 21.26 3.14 11.16
N LEU A 247 21.33 4.39 11.63
CA LEU A 247 21.93 5.49 10.86
C LEU A 247 23.42 5.26 10.61
N ARG A 248 24.17 4.76 11.60
CA ARG A 248 25.58 4.41 11.43
C ARG A 248 25.77 3.30 10.40
N GLU A 249 24.90 2.29 10.42
CA GLU A 249 24.92 1.21 9.43
C GLU A 249 24.64 1.75 8.02
N VAL A 250 23.62 2.60 7.86
CA VAL A 250 23.29 3.24 6.57
C VAL A 250 24.44 4.10 6.07
N LEU A 251 25.06 4.92 6.92
CA LEU A 251 26.23 5.73 6.55
C LEU A 251 27.42 4.86 6.14
N THR A 252 27.64 3.74 6.82
CA THR A 252 28.70 2.78 6.47
C THR A 252 28.43 2.19 5.09
N LEU A 253 27.19 1.74 4.82
CA LEU A 253 26.78 1.22 3.50
C LEU A 253 26.95 2.25 2.38
N LEU A 254 26.66 3.51 2.65
CA LEU A 254 26.81 4.61 1.69
C LEU A 254 28.28 4.98 1.43
N ALA A 255 29.18 4.68 2.37
CA ALA A 255 30.61 4.91 2.26
C ALA A 255 31.36 3.76 1.53
N THR A 256 30.80 2.55 1.54
CA THR A 256 31.38 1.40 0.82
C THR A 256 31.22 1.54 -0.70
N PRO A 257 32.29 1.36 -1.52
CA PRO A 257 32.15 1.42 -2.97
C PRO A 257 31.26 0.29 -3.52
N PRO A 258 30.49 0.55 -4.59
CA PRO A 258 29.43 -0.34 -5.08
C PRO A 258 29.91 -1.71 -5.58
N GLU A 259 31.21 -1.92 -5.77
CA GLU A 259 31.78 -3.20 -6.24
C GLU A 259 31.76 -4.31 -5.18
N ASN A 260 31.64 -3.99 -3.87
CA ASN A 260 31.62 -5.00 -2.80
C ASN A 260 30.22 -5.40 -2.32
N ILE A 261 29.18 -4.64 -2.65
CA ILE A 261 27.79 -4.95 -2.22
C ILE A 261 27.24 -6.14 -3.03
N ALA A 262 27.69 -6.34 -4.28
CA ALA A 262 27.31 -7.51 -5.08
C ALA A 262 27.96 -8.81 -4.56
N SER A 263 29.19 -8.74 -4.05
CA SER A 263 29.98 -9.90 -3.61
C SER A 263 29.56 -10.41 -2.23
N GLU A 264 29.25 -9.52 -1.28
CA GLU A 264 28.74 -9.94 0.04
C GLU A 264 27.32 -10.53 -0.02
N VAL A 265 26.54 -10.20 -1.07
CA VAL A 265 25.22 -10.78 -1.34
C VAL A 265 25.31 -12.15 -2.05
N GLU A 266 26.46 -12.48 -2.64
CA GLU A 266 26.70 -13.75 -3.34
C GLU A 266 27.38 -14.83 -2.46
N GLU A 267 28.21 -14.47 -1.47
CA GLU A 267 29.01 -15.45 -0.72
C GLU A 267 28.35 -16.11 0.52
N GLN A 268 27.13 -15.73 0.91
CA GLN A 268 26.36 -16.45 1.95
C GLN A 268 25.22 -17.31 1.38
N GLN A 269 25.30 -17.68 0.09
CA GLN A 269 24.24 -18.35 -0.68
C GLN A 269 24.08 -19.87 -0.44
N GLU A 270 24.76 -20.49 0.52
CA GLU A 270 24.56 -21.92 0.78
C GLU A 270 24.32 -22.27 2.26
N THR A 271 23.27 -23.07 2.44
CA THR A 271 22.88 -23.87 3.61
C THR A 271 21.94 -23.25 4.65
N LEU A 272 20.63 -23.37 4.40
CA LEU A 272 19.69 -23.79 5.45
C LEU A 272 18.78 -24.91 4.88
N PRO A 273 18.52 -26.01 5.63
CA PRO A 273 17.90 -27.22 5.10
C PRO A 273 16.41 -27.06 4.78
N ALA A 274 15.96 -27.76 3.74
CA ALA A 274 14.59 -27.79 3.23
C ALA A 274 13.53 -28.40 4.19
N GLU A 275 13.85 -28.61 5.47
CA GLU A 275 12.98 -29.30 6.43
C GLU A 275 12.14 -28.35 7.31
N GLU A 276 12.49 -27.06 7.45
CA GLU A 276 11.72 -26.11 8.26
C GLU A 276 10.52 -25.46 7.52
N ILE A 277 10.42 -25.64 6.20
CA ILE A 277 9.28 -25.14 5.40
C ILE A 277 8.07 -26.08 5.52
N SER A 278 8.27 -27.33 5.93
CA SER A 278 7.18 -28.33 6.05
C SER A 278 6.48 -28.35 7.40
N SER A 279 6.99 -27.67 8.44
CA SER A 279 6.43 -27.73 9.81
C SER A 279 5.51 -26.57 10.18
N ILE A 280 5.46 -25.49 9.39
CA ILE A 280 4.58 -24.33 9.63
C ILE A 280 3.19 -24.52 8.98
N ALA A 281 3.04 -25.49 8.07
CA ALA A 281 1.79 -25.81 7.38
C ALA A 281 0.93 -26.86 8.10
N SER A 282 1.18 -27.16 9.38
CA SER A 282 0.51 -28.25 10.10
C SER A 282 0.14 -27.89 11.54
N THR A 283 -0.52 -26.75 11.75
CA THR A 283 -1.32 -26.53 12.96
C THR A 283 -2.78 -26.32 12.59
N ASN A 284 -3.52 -27.43 12.56
CA ASN A 284 -4.99 -27.46 12.65
C ASN A 284 -5.43 -26.99 14.05
N SER A 285 -5.16 -25.74 14.39
CA SER A 285 -5.79 -25.07 15.53
C SER A 285 -6.80 -24.08 14.98
N ALA A 286 -8.09 -24.37 15.18
CA ALA A 286 -9.15 -23.40 14.97
C ALA A 286 -8.78 -22.09 15.70
N PRO A 287 -8.88 -20.92 15.06
CA PRO A 287 -8.54 -19.67 15.72
C PRO A 287 -9.45 -19.45 16.94
N LEU A 288 -8.82 -19.14 18.08
CA LEU A 288 -9.50 -18.69 19.28
C LEU A 288 -10.30 -17.40 18.98
N PRO A 289 -11.45 -17.18 19.63
CA PRO A 289 -12.33 -16.06 19.33
C PRO A 289 -11.83 -14.78 20.00
N SER A 290 -10.82 -14.13 19.43
CA SER A 290 -10.53 -12.68 19.54
C SER A 290 -9.19 -12.34 18.87
N ALA A 291 -9.01 -12.67 17.59
CA ALA A 291 -7.92 -12.10 16.81
C ALA A 291 -8.21 -10.63 16.50
N GLU A 292 -7.20 -9.76 16.61
CA GLU A 292 -7.31 -8.38 16.13
C GLU A 292 -7.73 -8.33 14.66
N PRO A 293 -8.50 -7.30 14.22
CA PRO A 293 -8.97 -7.24 12.85
C PRO A 293 -7.79 -7.24 11.87
N GLU A 294 -7.89 -8.06 10.83
CA GLU A 294 -6.88 -8.14 9.77
C GLU A 294 -6.71 -6.78 9.09
N ILE A 295 -5.46 -6.39 8.85
CA ILE A 295 -5.05 -5.15 8.18
C ILE A 295 -5.66 -5.11 6.75
N PRO A 296 -6.48 -4.09 6.40
CA PRO A 296 -7.08 -3.94 5.07
C PRO A 296 -6.09 -3.81 3.89
N GLY A 297 -5.84 -4.87 3.12
CA GLY A 297 -5.09 -4.72 1.87
C GLY A 297 -4.77 -6.05 1.20
N GLY A 298 -4.44 -5.99 -0.09
CA GLY A 298 -4.04 -7.16 -0.88
C GLY A 298 -5.12 -8.25 -1.01
N GLN A 299 -4.68 -9.46 -1.35
CA GLN A 299 -5.52 -10.65 -1.39
C GLN A 299 -5.95 -11.06 0.03
N ILE A 300 -7.24 -11.32 0.21
CA ILE A 300 -7.80 -11.84 1.46
C ILE A 300 -7.63 -13.35 1.50
N ASP A 301 -7.06 -13.87 2.59
CA ASP A 301 -6.88 -15.31 2.81
C ASP A 301 -8.20 -16.08 2.65
N VAL A 302 -8.14 -17.31 2.15
CA VAL A 302 -9.34 -18.13 1.89
C VAL A 302 -10.10 -18.41 3.20
N ALA A 303 -9.41 -18.59 4.32
CA ALA A 303 -9.99 -18.84 5.64
C ALA A 303 -10.41 -17.56 6.38
N SER A 304 -10.12 -16.37 5.84
CA SER A 304 -10.44 -15.11 6.49
C SER A 304 -11.95 -14.91 6.64
N THR A 305 -12.36 -14.55 7.85
CA THR A 305 -13.74 -14.16 8.17
C THR A 305 -14.11 -12.80 7.58
N PHE A 306 -13.19 -12.04 6.98
CA PHE A 306 -13.49 -10.72 6.41
C PHE A 306 -13.90 -10.75 4.93
N TYR A 307 -13.90 -11.93 4.29
CA TYR A 307 -14.43 -12.05 2.93
C TYR A 307 -15.96 -12.10 2.94
N ILE A 308 -16.57 -11.18 2.20
CA ILE A 308 -18.01 -11.13 1.99
C ILE A 308 -18.32 -11.70 0.60
N GLU A 309 -19.09 -12.79 0.58
CA GLU A 309 -19.59 -13.37 -0.65
C GLU A 309 -20.56 -12.43 -1.37
N ARG A 310 -20.62 -12.55 -2.70
CA ARG A 310 -21.52 -11.79 -3.56
C ARG A 310 -22.44 -12.75 -4.33
N PRO A 311 -23.40 -13.42 -3.65
CA PRO A 311 -24.28 -14.35 -4.33
C PRO A 311 -25.01 -13.70 -5.52
N PRO A 312 -25.11 -14.38 -6.68
CA PRO A 312 -24.69 -15.76 -6.95
C PRO A 312 -23.30 -15.89 -7.60
N ILE A 313 -22.40 -14.92 -7.47
CA ILE A 313 -21.14 -14.85 -8.23
C ILE A 313 -20.23 -16.03 -7.93
N GLU A 314 -19.93 -16.29 -6.65
CA GLU A 314 -19.06 -17.38 -6.21
C GLU A 314 -19.58 -18.73 -6.70
N GLU A 315 -20.85 -19.02 -6.43
CA GLU A 315 -21.50 -20.26 -6.84
C GLU A 315 -21.42 -20.50 -8.35
N ARG A 316 -21.69 -19.46 -9.16
CA ARG A 316 -21.53 -19.55 -10.62
C ARG A 316 -20.10 -19.82 -11.04
N CYS A 317 -19.12 -19.25 -10.34
CA CYS A 317 -17.71 -19.49 -10.63
C CYS A 317 -17.30 -20.92 -10.28
N TYR A 318 -17.74 -21.44 -9.13
CA TYR A 318 -17.47 -22.81 -8.70
C TYR A 318 -18.08 -23.81 -9.68
N GLN A 319 -19.34 -23.61 -10.08
CA GLN A 319 -19.98 -24.47 -11.08
C GLN A 319 -19.26 -24.41 -12.43
N ALA A 320 -18.89 -23.22 -12.90
CA ALA A 320 -18.28 -23.02 -14.20
C ALA A 320 -16.86 -23.57 -14.30
N ILE A 321 -16.05 -23.47 -13.24
CA ILE A 321 -14.65 -23.92 -13.30
C ILE A 321 -14.53 -25.45 -13.37
N LEU A 322 -15.52 -26.17 -12.84
CA LEU A 322 -15.56 -27.62 -12.90
C LEU A 322 -16.00 -28.14 -14.28
N GLN A 323 -16.69 -27.33 -15.08
CA GLN A 323 -17.11 -27.76 -16.42
C GLN A 323 -15.92 -27.94 -17.37
N PRO A 324 -15.89 -28.98 -18.22
CA PRO A 324 -14.90 -29.11 -19.29
C PRO A 324 -14.78 -27.82 -20.11
N SER A 325 -13.54 -27.39 -20.40
CA SER A 325 -13.28 -26.11 -21.08
C SER A 325 -13.68 -24.86 -20.30
N GLY A 326 -13.85 -24.94 -18.98
CA GLY A 326 -14.19 -23.79 -18.15
C GLY A 326 -13.21 -22.63 -18.34
N LEU A 327 -13.74 -21.49 -18.80
CA LEU A 327 -13.05 -20.21 -18.89
C LEU A 327 -13.87 -19.17 -18.13
N ILE A 328 -13.32 -18.62 -17.06
CA ILE A 328 -13.94 -17.57 -16.26
C ILE A 328 -13.10 -16.30 -16.39
N ARG A 329 -13.77 -15.17 -16.54
CA ARG A 329 -13.11 -13.86 -16.66
C ARG A 329 -13.65 -12.92 -15.61
N ILE A 330 -12.80 -12.58 -14.66
CA ILE A 330 -13.14 -11.63 -13.59
C ILE A 330 -12.61 -10.26 -13.99
N LYS A 331 -13.51 -9.26 -14.04
CA LYS A 331 -13.15 -7.88 -14.36
C LYS A 331 -13.80 -6.91 -13.38
N ALA A 332 -13.03 -5.92 -12.97
CA ALA A 332 -13.42 -4.85 -12.06
C ALA A 332 -12.27 -3.84 -11.93
N PRO A 333 -12.52 -2.62 -11.43
CA PRO A 333 -11.48 -1.72 -10.95
C PRO A 333 -10.57 -2.40 -9.90
N ARG A 334 -9.39 -1.81 -9.64
CA ARG A 334 -8.50 -2.32 -8.59
C ARG A 334 -9.20 -2.34 -7.23
N GLN A 335 -8.70 -3.17 -6.32
CA GLN A 335 -9.19 -3.24 -4.94
C GLN A 335 -10.68 -3.65 -4.76
N MET A 336 -11.31 -4.20 -5.81
CA MET A 336 -12.67 -4.76 -5.76
C MET A 336 -12.75 -6.22 -5.28
N GLY A 337 -11.62 -6.85 -4.93
CA GLY A 337 -11.57 -8.25 -4.44
C GLY A 337 -11.40 -9.32 -5.53
N LYS A 338 -10.93 -8.96 -6.72
CA LYS A 338 -10.75 -9.89 -7.85
C LYS A 338 -9.82 -11.07 -7.51
N THR A 339 -8.62 -10.78 -7.02
CA THR A 339 -7.62 -11.78 -6.62
C THR A 339 -8.14 -12.66 -5.47
N SER A 340 -8.88 -12.07 -4.51
CA SER A 340 -9.51 -12.83 -3.42
C SER A 340 -10.55 -13.84 -3.91
N LEU A 341 -11.34 -13.48 -4.93
CA LEU A 341 -12.26 -14.40 -5.59
C LEU A 341 -11.50 -15.47 -6.39
N MET A 342 -10.45 -15.09 -7.12
CA MET A 342 -9.61 -16.04 -7.85
C MET A 342 -9.04 -17.12 -6.93
N ALA A 343 -8.46 -16.72 -5.80
CA ALA A 343 -7.88 -17.64 -4.82
C ALA A 343 -8.91 -18.65 -4.29
N ARG A 344 -10.17 -18.21 -4.07
CA ARG A 344 -11.27 -19.09 -3.64
C ARG A 344 -11.68 -20.08 -4.72
N ILE A 345 -11.76 -19.65 -5.98
CA ILE A 345 -12.05 -20.56 -7.10
C ILE A 345 -10.95 -21.61 -7.25
N LEU A 346 -9.68 -21.22 -7.14
CA LEU A 346 -8.55 -22.15 -7.18
C LEU A 346 -8.56 -23.10 -5.98
N HIS A 347 -8.89 -22.59 -4.78
CA HIS A 347 -9.02 -23.43 -3.59
C HIS A 347 -10.12 -24.47 -3.75
N HIS A 348 -11.31 -24.06 -4.20
CA HIS A 348 -12.43 -24.96 -4.48
C HIS A 348 -12.06 -26.01 -5.53
N ALA A 349 -11.40 -25.62 -6.63
CA ALA A 349 -10.91 -26.59 -7.62
C ALA A 349 -9.91 -27.59 -7.05
N THR A 350 -9.04 -27.15 -6.12
CA THR A 350 -8.09 -28.02 -5.42
C THR A 350 -8.82 -29.03 -4.53
N GLN A 351 -9.89 -28.62 -3.85
CA GLN A 351 -10.74 -29.51 -3.04
C GLN A 351 -11.42 -30.60 -3.89
N GLU A 352 -11.76 -30.28 -5.14
CA GLU A 352 -12.30 -31.21 -6.13
C GLU A 352 -11.20 -32.06 -6.83
N GLY A 353 -9.96 -31.98 -6.37
CA GLY A 353 -8.83 -32.79 -6.84
C GLY A 353 -8.19 -32.29 -8.13
N TYR A 354 -8.42 -31.03 -8.54
CA TYR A 354 -7.80 -30.44 -9.72
C TYR A 354 -6.41 -29.91 -9.34
N ARG A 355 -5.48 -29.91 -10.30
CA ARG A 355 -4.22 -29.17 -10.17
C ARG A 355 -4.48 -27.70 -10.40
N THR A 356 -3.92 -26.82 -9.58
CA THR A 356 -4.11 -25.38 -9.71
C THR A 356 -2.77 -24.68 -9.79
N VAL A 357 -2.66 -23.70 -10.69
CA VAL A 357 -1.46 -22.89 -10.88
C VAL A 357 -1.87 -21.43 -10.84
N PRO A 358 -1.62 -20.72 -9.73
CA PRO A 358 -1.74 -19.27 -9.67
C PRO A 358 -0.50 -18.63 -10.31
N LEU A 359 -0.72 -17.73 -11.27
CA LEU A 359 0.31 -16.95 -11.92
C LEU A 359 -0.07 -15.47 -11.83
N SER A 360 0.73 -14.70 -11.10
CA SER A 360 0.64 -13.25 -11.08
C SER A 360 1.68 -12.65 -12.01
N PHE A 361 1.25 -11.78 -12.93
CA PHE A 361 2.17 -11.06 -13.80
C PHE A 361 2.96 -9.96 -13.08
N GLN A 362 2.66 -9.68 -11.80
CA GLN A 362 3.33 -8.67 -10.99
C GLN A 362 4.83 -8.97 -10.77
N LEU A 363 5.17 -10.25 -10.60
CA LEU A 363 6.54 -10.69 -10.28
C LEU A 363 7.40 -10.95 -11.52
N VAL A 364 6.86 -10.69 -12.71
CA VAL A 364 7.55 -10.96 -13.97
C VAL A 364 8.52 -9.84 -14.29
N ASP A 365 9.77 -10.20 -14.57
CA ASP A 365 10.80 -9.23 -14.95
C ASP A 365 10.49 -8.59 -16.30
N LYS A 366 10.79 -7.30 -16.45
CA LYS A 366 10.58 -6.58 -17.72
C LYS A 366 11.30 -7.24 -18.90
N GLU A 367 12.44 -7.86 -18.66
CA GLU A 367 13.19 -8.57 -19.70
C GLU A 367 12.42 -9.75 -20.30
N VAL A 368 11.54 -10.39 -19.53
CA VAL A 368 10.67 -11.47 -20.02
C VAL A 368 9.69 -10.91 -21.07
N PHE A 369 9.24 -9.67 -20.89
CA PHE A 369 8.38 -8.96 -21.84
C PHE A 369 9.15 -8.33 -23.02
N SER A 370 10.45 -8.60 -23.19
CA SER A 370 11.22 -8.04 -24.30
C SER A 370 10.83 -8.60 -25.67
N ASN A 371 10.34 -9.85 -25.73
CA ASN A 371 9.76 -10.45 -26.93
C ASN A 371 8.86 -11.64 -26.58
N LEU A 372 8.01 -12.03 -27.53
CA LEU A 372 7.04 -13.11 -27.37
C LEU A 372 7.70 -14.47 -27.06
N ASP A 373 8.83 -14.79 -27.69
CA ASP A 373 9.48 -16.09 -27.50
C ASP A 373 9.96 -16.29 -26.06
N LYS A 374 10.68 -15.29 -25.52
CA LYS A 374 11.12 -15.29 -24.12
C LYS A 374 9.94 -15.34 -23.16
N PHE A 375 8.89 -14.57 -23.43
CA PHE A 375 7.68 -14.56 -22.61
C PHE A 375 7.01 -15.93 -22.57
N LEU A 376 6.80 -16.58 -23.72
CA LEU A 376 6.14 -17.89 -23.78
C LEU A 376 7.02 -19.02 -23.22
N LYS A 377 8.35 -18.97 -23.39
CA LYS A 377 9.29 -19.88 -22.72
C LYS A 377 9.19 -19.74 -21.21
N TRP A 378 9.28 -18.51 -20.69
CA TRP A 378 9.13 -18.23 -19.27
C TRP A 378 7.78 -18.74 -18.74
N PHE A 379 6.69 -18.47 -19.45
CA PHE A 379 5.35 -18.92 -19.09
C PHE A 379 5.25 -20.44 -19.01
N CYS A 380 5.77 -21.16 -20.01
CA CYS A 380 5.83 -22.63 -20.02
C CYS A 380 6.66 -23.20 -18.86
N ALA A 381 7.85 -22.63 -18.63
CA ALA A 381 8.73 -23.03 -17.53
C ALA A 381 8.07 -22.78 -16.16
N TYR A 382 7.41 -21.63 -15.99
CA TYR A 382 6.70 -21.29 -14.75
C TYR A 382 5.59 -22.29 -14.47
N VAL A 383 4.71 -22.57 -15.44
CA VAL A 383 3.61 -23.52 -15.24
C VAL A 383 4.15 -24.93 -14.98
N GLY A 384 5.18 -25.37 -15.69
CA GLY A 384 5.86 -26.64 -15.43
C GLY A 384 6.41 -26.74 -14.00
N ARG A 385 7.06 -25.66 -13.52
CA ARG A 385 7.61 -25.58 -12.17
C ARG A 385 6.52 -25.68 -11.10
N GLU A 386 5.41 -24.95 -11.24
CA GLU A 386 4.28 -25.01 -10.29
C GLU A 386 3.60 -26.39 -10.29
N LEU A 387 3.61 -27.08 -11.44
CA LEU A 387 3.18 -28.48 -11.55
C LEU A 387 4.19 -29.49 -10.99
N ARG A 388 5.36 -29.05 -10.54
CA ARG A 388 6.50 -29.88 -10.11
C ARG A 388 7.01 -30.82 -11.20
N LEU A 389 6.94 -30.36 -12.45
CA LEU A 389 7.50 -31.04 -13.61
C LEU A 389 8.86 -30.43 -13.98
N PRO A 390 9.84 -31.23 -14.42
CA PRO A 390 11.12 -30.69 -14.88
C PRO A 390 10.93 -29.78 -16.09
N ASN A 391 11.80 -28.80 -16.25
CA ASN A 391 11.80 -27.96 -17.45
C ASN A 391 12.35 -28.78 -18.63
N GLN A 392 11.55 -28.93 -19.68
CA GLN A 392 11.92 -29.65 -20.92
C GLN A 392 11.82 -28.74 -22.16
N LEU A 393 11.97 -27.43 -22.00
CA LEU A 393 11.90 -26.50 -23.12
C LEU A 393 12.91 -26.84 -24.21
N ASP A 394 14.13 -27.26 -23.86
CA ASP A 394 15.17 -27.58 -24.84
C ASP A 394 14.78 -28.75 -25.76
N ASP A 395 13.94 -29.68 -25.30
CA ASP A 395 13.50 -30.85 -26.08
C ASP A 395 12.26 -30.56 -26.94
N TYR A 396 11.44 -29.60 -26.52
CA TYR A 396 10.12 -29.32 -27.12
C TYR A 396 10.04 -27.99 -27.86
N TRP A 397 11.06 -27.13 -27.73
CA TRP A 397 11.10 -25.80 -28.35
C TRP A 397 12.02 -25.82 -29.57
N ASP A 398 11.41 -25.89 -30.74
CA ASP A 398 12.13 -25.97 -32.02
C ASP A 398 12.02 -24.63 -32.76
N ASP A 399 13.17 -24.06 -33.14
CA ASP A 399 13.28 -22.77 -33.85
C ASP A 399 12.62 -22.79 -35.24
N ILE A 400 12.34 -23.97 -35.80
CA ILE A 400 11.60 -24.12 -37.07
C ILE A 400 10.14 -23.62 -36.92
N PHE A 401 9.54 -23.77 -35.73
CA PHE A 401 8.17 -23.37 -35.47
C PHE A 401 8.11 -22.04 -34.71
N GLY A 402 7.04 -21.26 -34.96
CA GLY A 402 6.81 -20.03 -34.21
C GLY A 402 6.49 -20.30 -32.74
N SER A 403 6.87 -19.38 -31.84
CA SER A 403 6.73 -19.51 -30.37
C SER A 403 5.31 -19.87 -29.89
N LYS A 404 4.26 -19.45 -30.62
CA LYS A 404 2.86 -19.84 -30.33
C LYS A 404 2.61 -21.34 -30.51
N VAL A 405 3.19 -21.93 -31.55
CA VAL A 405 3.08 -23.37 -31.84
C VAL A 405 3.88 -24.15 -30.80
N ASN A 406 5.12 -23.73 -30.51
CA ASN A 406 5.95 -24.38 -29.49
C ASN A 406 5.28 -24.34 -28.11
N CYS A 407 4.73 -23.20 -27.71
CA CYS A 407 3.98 -23.08 -26.45
C CYS A 407 2.76 -24.02 -26.42
N LYS A 408 1.97 -24.06 -27.49
CA LYS A 408 0.84 -24.99 -27.60
C LYS A 408 1.30 -26.45 -27.47
N ASP A 409 2.35 -26.83 -28.18
CA ASP A 409 2.88 -28.19 -28.20
C ASP A 409 3.47 -28.59 -26.84
N TYR A 410 4.15 -27.68 -26.15
CA TYR A 410 4.64 -27.90 -24.79
C TYR A 410 3.50 -28.19 -23.81
N PHE A 411 2.40 -27.42 -23.88
CA PHE A 411 1.22 -27.70 -23.08
C PHE A 411 0.55 -29.02 -23.47
N GLU A 412 0.35 -29.28 -24.76
CA GLU A 412 -0.40 -30.45 -25.24
C GLU A 412 0.35 -31.77 -25.04
N LYS A 413 1.63 -31.80 -25.43
CA LYS A 413 2.45 -33.03 -25.50
C LYS A 413 3.23 -33.32 -24.22
N TYR A 414 3.51 -32.30 -23.41
CA TYR A 414 4.25 -32.45 -22.16
C TYR A 414 3.36 -32.16 -20.96
N LEU A 415 3.02 -30.90 -20.67
CA LEU A 415 2.37 -30.55 -19.39
C LEU A 415 1.03 -31.27 -19.15
N LEU A 416 0.10 -31.21 -20.12
CA LEU A 416 -1.22 -31.84 -20.00
C LEU A 416 -1.18 -33.36 -20.16
N ALA A 417 -0.13 -33.89 -20.80
CA ALA A 417 0.09 -35.32 -20.98
C ALA A 417 0.60 -35.99 -19.69
N GLN A 418 1.37 -35.26 -18.88
CA GLN A 418 1.95 -35.75 -17.61
C GLN A 418 0.98 -35.69 -16.41
N ILE A 419 -0.16 -35.00 -16.55
CA ILE A 419 -1.16 -34.87 -15.47
C ILE A 419 -2.39 -35.72 -15.75
N ASP A 420 -2.86 -36.45 -14.74
CA ASP A 420 -4.11 -37.22 -14.83
C ASP A 420 -5.33 -36.35 -14.54
N ASN A 421 -5.21 -35.46 -13.55
CA ASN A 421 -6.26 -34.54 -13.13
C ASN A 421 -6.29 -33.27 -14.00
N PRO A 422 -7.44 -32.62 -14.17
CA PRO A 422 -7.54 -31.34 -14.85
C PRO A 422 -6.69 -30.25 -14.17
N LEU A 423 -6.22 -29.29 -14.97
CA LEU A 423 -5.43 -28.13 -14.55
C LEU A 423 -6.26 -26.85 -14.62
N VAL A 424 -6.33 -26.11 -13.53
CA VAL A 424 -6.82 -24.72 -13.50
C VAL A 424 -5.66 -23.75 -13.47
N LEU A 425 -5.54 -22.96 -14.53
CA LEU A 425 -4.56 -21.88 -14.61
C LEU A 425 -5.23 -20.55 -14.26
N GLY A 426 -4.85 -19.98 -13.10
CA GLY A 426 -5.27 -18.66 -12.65
C GLY A 426 -4.27 -17.60 -13.09
N LEU A 427 -4.69 -16.71 -13.98
CA LEU A 427 -3.89 -15.61 -14.51
C LEU A 427 -4.34 -14.31 -13.85
N ASP A 428 -3.54 -13.79 -12.92
CA ASP A 428 -3.79 -12.54 -12.23
C ASP A 428 -2.96 -11.39 -12.77
N GLU A 429 -3.52 -10.18 -12.72
CA GLU A 429 -2.91 -8.96 -13.25
C GLU A 429 -2.45 -9.06 -14.72
N ILE A 430 -3.23 -9.76 -15.55
CA ILE A 430 -2.92 -9.87 -16.99
C ILE A 430 -2.90 -8.50 -17.69
N ASP A 431 -3.48 -7.47 -17.06
CA ASP A 431 -3.37 -6.08 -17.48
C ASP A 431 -1.93 -5.52 -17.49
N ARG A 432 -0.95 -6.20 -16.91
CA ARG A 432 0.46 -5.85 -17.11
C ARG A 432 0.98 -6.22 -18.50
N VAL A 433 0.51 -7.34 -19.05
CA VAL A 433 0.90 -7.81 -20.40
C VAL A 433 0.45 -6.80 -21.46
N PHE A 434 -0.66 -6.12 -21.20
CA PHE A 434 -1.25 -5.09 -22.07
C PHE A 434 -0.26 -3.94 -22.37
N GLN A 435 0.69 -3.64 -21.48
CA GLN A 435 1.73 -2.64 -21.72
C GLN A 435 2.68 -3.01 -22.88
N TYR A 436 2.61 -4.25 -23.37
CA TYR A 436 3.41 -4.80 -24.47
C TYR A 436 2.47 -5.30 -25.57
N PRO A 437 2.00 -4.42 -26.49
CA PRO A 437 0.93 -4.75 -27.43
C PRO A 437 1.16 -6.02 -28.27
N ASP A 438 2.39 -6.22 -28.77
CA ASP A 438 2.75 -7.38 -29.59
C ASP A 438 2.61 -8.69 -28.80
N ILE A 439 3.01 -8.69 -27.52
CA ILE A 439 2.88 -9.85 -26.63
C ILE A 439 1.42 -10.04 -26.24
N ALA A 440 0.71 -8.95 -25.92
CA ALA A 440 -0.68 -8.99 -25.51
C ALA A 440 -1.56 -9.58 -26.61
N GLU A 441 -1.45 -9.11 -27.85
CA GLU A 441 -2.23 -9.60 -28.99
C GLU A 441 -2.06 -11.12 -29.17
N ASP A 442 -0.80 -11.58 -29.21
CA ASP A 442 -0.49 -12.97 -29.48
C ASP A 442 -0.80 -13.90 -28.30
N PHE A 443 -0.50 -13.50 -27.06
CA PHE A 443 -0.77 -14.31 -25.88
C PHE A 443 -2.27 -14.44 -25.60
N LEU A 444 -3.01 -13.34 -25.70
CA LEU A 444 -4.46 -13.34 -25.52
C LEU A 444 -5.15 -14.16 -26.61
N GLY A 445 -4.68 -14.03 -27.86
CA GLY A 445 -5.11 -14.88 -28.97
C GLY A 445 -4.83 -16.36 -28.73
N LEU A 446 -3.69 -16.69 -28.11
CA LEU A 446 -3.32 -18.06 -27.75
C LEU A 446 -4.25 -18.66 -26.68
N LEU A 447 -4.56 -17.92 -25.61
CA LEU A 447 -5.50 -18.37 -24.58
C LEU A 447 -6.90 -18.66 -25.16
N ARG A 448 -7.36 -17.80 -26.06
CA ARG A 448 -8.62 -18.01 -26.80
C ARG A 448 -8.54 -19.27 -27.66
N ALA A 449 -7.44 -19.47 -28.40
CA ALA A 449 -7.25 -20.65 -29.23
C ALA A 449 -7.29 -21.94 -28.40
N TRP A 450 -6.66 -21.96 -27.22
CA TRP A 450 -6.68 -23.11 -26.31
C TRP A 450 -8.09 -23.44 -25.81
N HIS A 451 -8.89 -22.42 -25.47
CA HIS A 451 -10.29 -22.60 -25.10
C HIS A 451 -11.16 -23.13 -26.26
N GLU A 452 -10.87 -22.76 -27.50
CA GLU A 452 -11.59 -23.35 -28.65
C GLU A 452 -11.11 -24.79 -28.95
N GLU A 453 -9.84 -25.09 -28.75
CA GLU A 453 -9.29 -26.44 -28.88
C GLU A 453 -9.87 -27.39 -27.83
N SER A 454 -10.11 -26.93 -26.60
CA SER A 454 -10.73 -27.76 -25.55
C SER A 454 -12.14 -28.22 -25.89
N LYS A 455 -12.85 -27.53 -26.79
CA LYS A 455 -14.15 -28.00 -27.31
C LYS A 455 -14.01 -29.19 -28.26
N ARG A 456 -12.85 -29.33 -28.92
CA ARG A 456 -12.62 -30.32 -29.99
C ARG A 456 -11.75 -31.49 -29.52
N ARG A 457 -10.68 -31.22 -28.78
CA ARG A 457 -9.67 -32.21 -28.36
C ARG A 457 -9.81 -32.55 -26.89
N VAL A 458 -9.77 -33.84 -26.58
CA VAL A 458 -9.94 -34.36 -25.21
C VAL A 458 -8.82 -33.91 -24.28
N ILE A 459 -7.58 -33.85 -24.75
CA ILE A 459 -6.43 -33.42 -23.94
C ILE A 459 -6.62 -31.97 -23.44
N TRP A 460 -7.10 -31.08 -24.30
CA TRP A 460 -7.36 -29.68 -23.95
C TRP A 460 -8.59 -29.52 -23.04
N LYS A 461 -9.49 -30.50 -22.96
CA LYS A 461 -10.54 -30.55 -21.93
C LYS A 461 -9.97 -30.74 -20.52
N LYS A 462 -8.67 -31.00 -20.34
CA LYS A 462 -8.03 -30.96 -19.02
C LYS A 462 -7.73 -29.53 -18.57
N LEU A 463 -7.59 -28.57 -19.48
CA LEU A 463 -7.28 -27.19 -19.12
C LEU A 463 -8.55 -26.42 -18.72
N ARG A 464 -8.43 -25.61 -17.67
CA ARG A 464 -9.37 -24.55 -17.25
C ARG A 464 -8.60 -23.25 -17.13
N LEU A 465 -9.26 -22.16 -17.50
CA LEU A 465 -8.67 -20.83 -17.48
C LEU A 465 -9.48 -19.92 -16.56
N LEU A 466 -8.77 -19.22 -15.69
CA LEU A 466 -9.35 -18.19 -14.84
C LEU A 466 -8.53 -16.92 -15.06
N VAL A 467 -9.12 -15.94 -15.74
CA VAL A 467 -8.41 -14.72 -16.17
C VAL A 467 -8.94 -13.53 -15.38
N VAL A 468 -8.06 -12.87 -14.65
CA VAL A 468 -8.35 -11.68 -13.86
C VAL A 468 -7.67 -10.49 -14.49
N HIS A 469 -8.44 -9.42 -14.74
CA HIS A 469 -7.88 -8.15 -15.23
C HIS A 469 -8.54 -6.96 -14.56
N SER A 470 -7.75 -5.90 -14.39
CA SER A 470 -8.28 -4.58 -14.05
C SER A 470 -8.95 -3.92 -15.25
N THR A 471 -10.04 -3.19 -15.02
CA THR A 471 -10.66 -2.33 -16.05
C THR A 471 -9.91 -1.00 -16.22
N GLU A 472 -8.93 -0.70 -15.37
CA GLU A 472 -8.25 0.60 -15.35
C GLU A 472 -7.27 0.81 -16.51
N VAL A 473 -6.71 -0.26 -17.09
CA VAL A 473 -5.75 -0.18 -18.21
C VAL A 473 -6.54 -0.18 -19.52
N TYR A 474 -6.74 1.01 -20.10
CA TYR A 474 -7.46 1.17 -21.35
C TYR A 474 -6.59 0.81 -22.56
N ILE A 475 -6.87 -0.33 -23.20
CA ILE A 475 -6.29 -0.67 -24.50
C ILE A 475 -7.40 -0.84 -25.53
N PRO A 476 -7.32 -0.16 -26.69
CA PRO A 476 -8.15 -0.48 -27.83
C PRO A 476 -7.71 -1.85 -28.40
N MET A 477 -8.28 -2.94 -27.89
CA MET A 477 -8.07 -4.28 -28.44
C MET A 477 -9.01 -4.54 -29.62
N ASN A 478 -8.51 -5.26 -30.61
CA ASN A 478 -9.34 -5.79 -31.68
C ASN A 478 -10.35 -6.81 -31.12
N ILE A 479 -11.63 -6.57 -31.36
CA ILE A 479 -12.77 -7.38 -30.88
C ILE A 479 -12.58 -8.87 -31.21
N ASN A 480 -11.92 -9.20 -32.31
CA ASN A 480 -11.78 -10.57 -32.80
C ASN A 480 -10.61 -11.36 -32.19
N GLN A 481 -9.66 -10.70 -31.54
CA GLN A 481 -8.45 -11.34 -30.99
C GLN A 481 -8.51 -11.48 -29.46
N SER A 482 -9.55 -10.95 -28.85
CA SER A 482 -9.71 -10.91 -27.41
C SER A 482 -10.31 -12.22 -26.84
N PRO A 483 -9.66 -12.87 -25.85
CA PRO A 483 -10.27 -13.92 -25.04
C PRO A 483 -11.38 -13.34 -24.16
N PHE A 484 -11.52 -12.01 -24.07
CA PHE A 484 -12.56 -11.30 -23.32
C PHE A 484 -13.95 -11.35 -23.96
N ASN A 485 -14.12 -12.12 -25.05
CA ASN A 485 -15.43 -12.37 -25.68
C ASN A 485 -15.90 -13.83 -25.56
N VAL A 486 -15.16 -14.69 -24.85
CA VAL A 486 -15.52 -16.11 -24.63
C VAL A 486 -15.48 -16.45 -23.13
N GLY A 487 -16.11 -17.56 -22.73
CA GLY A 487 -16.23 -17.96 -21.32
C GLY A 487 -17.23 -17.14 -20.52
N LEU A 488 -17.29 -17.39 -19.20
CA LEU A 488 -18.18 -16.73 -18.25
C LEU A 488 -17.61 -15.36 -17.83
N PRO A 489 -18.24 -14.23 -18.21
CA PRO A 489 -17.86 -12.92 -17.69
C PRO A 489 -18.40 -12.72 -16.26
N ILE A 490 -17.52 -12.28 -15.37
CA ILE A 490 -17.85 -11.90 -14.00
C ILE A 490 -17.44 -10.45 -13.80
N ASP A 491 -18.46 -9.59 -13.73
CA ASP A 491 -18.35 -8.21 -13.29
C ASP A 491 -18.53 -8.18 -11.77
N LEU A 492 -17.50 -7.76 -11.04
CA LEU A 492 -17.60 -7.65 -9.58
C LEU A 492 -18.28 -6.34 -9.18
N PRO A 493 -19.47 -6.39 -8.55
CA PRO A 493 -20.14 -5.20 -8.06
C PRO A 493 -19.52 -4.73 -6.74
N GLU A 494 -19.90 -3.51 -6.38
CA GLU A 494 -19.79 -2.98 -5.02
C GLU A 494 -20.62 -3.80 -4.03
N PHE A 495 -20.28 -3.69 -2.75
CA PHE A 495 -21.10 -4.22 -1.67
C PHE A 495 -22.43 -3.48 -1.55
N ASN A 496 -23.49 -4.23 -1.32
CA ASN A 496 -24.79 -3.68 -0.94
C ASN A 496 -24.85 -3.38 0.57
N PRO A 497 -25.89 -2.68 1.06
CA PRO A 497 -26.02 -2.34 2.48
C PRO A 497 -25.99 -3.56 3.42
N GLN A 498 -26.59 -4.68 3.02
CA GLN A 498 -26.59 -5.90 3.82
C GLN A 498 -25.17 -6.48 3.97
N GLN A 499 -24.38 -6.44 2.89
CA GLN A 499 -22.99 -6.88 2.87
C GLN A 499 -22.07 -5.97 3.70
N VAL A 500 -22.30 -4.65 3.64
CA VAL A 500 -21.56 -3.69 4.48
C VAL A 500 -21.90 -3.90 5.97
N ARG A 501 -23.17 -4.17 6.30
CA ARG A 501 -23.56 -4.50 7.67
C ARG A 501 -22.93 -5.80 8.16
N ASP A 502 -22.95 -6.85 7.35
CA ASP A 502 -22.30 -8.12 7.69
C ASP A 502 -20.80 -7.89 7.96
N LEU A 503 -20.12 -7.14 7.10
CA LEU A 503 -18.72 -6.78 7.30
C LEU A 503 -18.51 -5.97 8.58
N ALA A 504 -19.36 -4.98 8.88
CA ALA A 504 -19.30 -4.24 10.13
C ALA A 504 -19.44 -5.15 11.36
N SER A 505 -20.36 -6.12 11.32
CA SER A 505 -20.53 -7.09 12.41
C SER A 505 -19.31 -7.98 12.62
N ARG A 506 -18.62 -8.38 11.53
CA ARG A 506 -17.34 -9.13 11.56
C ARG A 506 -16.19 -8.29 12.14
N HIS A 507 -16.30 -6.95 12.07
CA HIS A 507 -15.41 -6.01 12.76
C HIS A 507 -15.85 -5.72 14.22
N ASN A 508 -16.82 -6.47 14.76
CA ASN A 508 -17.42 -6.26 16.08
C ASN A 508 -18.12 -4.90 16.24
N LEU A 509 -18.61 -4.32 15.14
CA LEU A 509 -19.37 -3.08 15.12
C LEU A 509 -20.86 -3.38 14.94
N ASN A 510 -21.67 -3.03 15.95
CA ASN A 510 -23.11 -3.23 15.94
C ASN A 510 -23.85 -2.06 15.26
N TRP A 511 -23.62 -1.89 13.96
CA TRP A 511 -24.16 -0.76 13.20
C TRP A 511 -25.62 -0.94 12.79
N SER A 512 -26.36 0.15 12.91
CA SER A 512 -27.71 0.36 12.39
C SER A 512 -27.73 0.57 10.87
N GLU A 513 -28.91 0.51 10.26
CA GLU A 513 -29.12 0.90 8.85
C GLU A 513 -28.58 2.31 8.57
N SER A 514 -28.80 3.25 9.50
CA SER A 514 -28.40 4.64 9.32
C SER A 514 -26.87 4.81 9.28
N GLU A 515 -26.11 4.06 10.08
CA GLU A 515 -24.65 4.12 10.06
C GLU A 515 -24.08 3.52 8.77
N VAL A 516 -24.68 2.42 8.29
CA VAL A 516 -24.33 1.83 7.00
C VAL A 516 -24.60 2.80 5.86
N ASP A 517 -25.78 3.44 5.83
CA ASP A 517 -26.15 4.42 4.82
C ASP A 517 -25.23 5.64 4.83
N LYS A 518 -24.83 6.12 6.02
CA LYS A 518 -23.85 7.19 6.17
C LYS A 518 -22.50 6.79 5.55
N LEU A 519 -21.94 5.63 5.91
CA LEU A 519 -20.67 5.17 5.35
C LEU A 519 -20.77 5.00 3.82
N MET A 520 -21.82 4.34 3.35
CA MET A 520 -22.02 4.11 1.91
C MET A 520 -22.26 5.41 1.13
N THR A 521 -22.79 6.45 1.75
CA THR A 521 -22.85 7.79 1.12
C THR A 521 -21.44 8.34 0.88
N ILE A 522 -20.55 8.19 1.87
CA ILE A 522 -19.16 8.68 1.79
C ILE A 522 -18.35 7.86 0.79
N VAL A 523 -18.24 6.55 0.97
CA VAL A 523 -17.30 5.70 0.21
C VAL A 523 -17.95 4.77 -0.81
N GLY A 524 -19.27 4.78 -0.93
CA GLY A 524 -20.01 3.80 -1.74
C GLY A 524 -19.98 2.41 -1.11
N GLY A 525 -20.19 1.38 -1.94
CA GLY A 525 -19.96 -0.01 -1.54
C GLY A 525 -18.57 -0.53 -1.91
N HIS A 526 -17.58 0.35 -2.06
CA HIS A 526 -16.25 -0.07 -2.52
C HIS A 526 -15.57 -0.98 -1.47
N PRO A 527 -15.27 -2.26 -1.79
CA PRO A 527 -14.82 -3.25 -0.80
C PRO A 527 -13.63 -2.81 0.05
N TYR A 528 -12.57 -2.29 -0.60
CA TYR A 528 -11.39 -1.80 0.10
C TYR A 528 -11.66 -0.56 0.97
N LEU A 529 -12.29 0.50 0.44
CA LEU A 529 -12.59 1.71 1.21
C LEU A 529 -13.49 1.41 2.41
N VAL A 530 -14.52 0.56 2.24
CA VAL A 530 -15.37 0.11 3.36
C VAL A 530 -14.53 -0.61 4.42
N ARG A 531 -13.63 -1.53 4.02
CA ARG A 531 -12.77 -2.27 4.96
C ARG A 531 -11.80 -1.35 5.71
N VAL A 532 -11.23 -0.35 5.04
CA VAL A 532 -10.36 0.67 5.64
C VAL A 532 -11.11 1.47 6.71
N ALA A 533 -12.33 1.94 6.39
CA ALA A 533 -13.17 2.65 7.36
C ALA A 533 -13.48 1.79 8.59
N LEU A 534 -13.98 0.57 8.37
CA LEU A 534 -14.38 -0.34 9.44
C LEU A 534 -13.20 -0.74 10.32
N TYR A 535 -12.01 -0.93 9.73
CA TYR A 535 -10.79 -1.21 10.48
C TYR A 535 -10.44 -0.09 11.47
N HIS A 536 -10.30 1.16 10.99
CA HIS A 536 -9.95 2.28 11.86
C HIS A 536 -11.03 2.60 12.91
N ILE A 537 -12.31 2.46 12.54
CA ILE A 537 -13.41 2.66 13.49
C ILE A 537 -13.42 1.56 14.55
N SER A 538 -13.16 0.29 14.16
CA SER A 538 -13.08 -0.82 15.12
C SER A 538 -11.91 -0.69 16.11
N LYS A 539 -10.84 0.00 15.71
CA LYS A 539 -9.68 0.31 16.56
C LYS A 539 -9.86 1.59 17.40
N GLN A 540 -10.98 2.31 17.23
CA GLN A 540 -11.25 3.60 17.88
C GLN A 540 -10.26 4.72 17.51
N ASP A 541 -9.56 4.57 16.38
CA ASP A 541 -8.69 5.63 15.84
C ASP A 541 -9.51 6.80 15.27
N LEU A 542 -10.75 6.52 14.87
CA LEU A 542 -11.63 7.42 14.14
C LEU A 542 -13.11 7.10 14.43
N THR A 543 -13.99 8.10 14.43
CA THR A 543 -15.45 7.89 14.42
C THR A 543 -16.05 8.03 13.02
N LEU A 544 -17.27 7.53 12.82
CA LEU A 544 -17.98 7.68 11.55
C LEU A 544 -18.24 9.16 11.22
N GLU A 545 -18.45 9.99 12.25
CA GLU A 545 -18.65 11.43 12.15
C GLU A 545 -17.40 12.19 11.69
N ASP A 546 -16.20 11.67 11.98
CA ASP A 546 -14.92 12.28 11.61
C ASP A 546 -14.49 11.92 10.18
N LEU A 547 -15.12 10.92 9.54
CA LEU A 547 -14.75 10.48 8.19
C LEU A 547 -14.78 11.61 7.16
N PRO A 548 -15.83 12.45 7.05
CA PRO A 548 -15.90 13.54 6.08
C PRO A 548 -14.75 14.55 6.19
N GLU A 549 -14.32 14.89 7.42
CA GLU A 549 -13.21 15.83 7.63
C GLU A 549 -11.86 15.24 7.22
N ASN A 550 -11.72 13.91 7.26
CA ASN A 550 -10.53 13.19 6.80
C ASN A 550 -10.50 12.92 5.30
N VAL A 551 -11.59 13.19 4.56
CA VAL A 551 -11.68 12.95 3.10
C VAL A 551 -10.76 13.88 2.30
N THR A 552 -10.67 15.14 2.71
CA THR A 552 -9.87 16.17 2.01
C THR A 552 -8.47 16.35 2.60
N ALA A 553 -8.17 15.66 3.71
CA ALA A 553 -6.87 15.71 4.34
C ALA A 553 -5.82 14.95 3.51
N GLU A 554 -4.69 15.60 3.22
CA GLU A 554 -3.58 14.98 2.48
C GLU A 554 -3.02 13.72 3.16
N THR A 555 -3.27 13.56 4.46
CA THR A 555 -2.84 12.42 5.29
C THR A 555 -4.00 11.55 5.78
N GLY A 556 -5.18 11.66 5.16
CA GLY A 556 -6.35 10.87 5.53
C GLY A 556 -6.17 9.38 5.24
N ILE A 557 -7.03 8.54 5.84
CA ILE A 557 -6.97 7.07 5.72
C ILE A 557 -7.16 6.55 4.27
N TYR A 558 -7.69 7.37 3.38
CA TYR A 558 -7.87 7.05 1.95
C TYR A 558 -6.85 7.74 1.03
N SER A 559 -5.87 8.46 1.59
CA SER A 559 -4.95 9.33 0.85
C SER A 559 -4.23 8.60 -0.28
N ASP A 560 -3.69 7.40 -0.03
CA ASP A 560 -2.97 6.63 -1.04
C ASP A 560 -3.86 6.22 -2.23
N HIS A 561 -5.07 5.74 -1.95
CA HIS A 561 -6.05 5.38 -2.97
C HIS A 561 -6.44 6.60 -3.83
N LEU A 562 -6.73 7.72 -3.17
CA LEU A 562 -7.16 8.96 -3.83
C LEU A 562 -6.03 9.59 -4.65
N ARG A 563 -4.79 9.60 -4.13
CA ARG A 563 -3.60 10.09 -4.83
C ARG A 563 -3.31 9.29 -6.08
N ARG A 564 -3.46 7.96 -6.05
CA ARG A 564 -3.31 7.13 -7.26
C ARG A 564 -4.31 7.53 -8.34
N HIS A 565 -5.57 7.73 -7.97
CA HIS A 565 -6.58 8.17 -8.93
C HIS A 565 -6.32 9.58 -9.45
N LEU A 566 -5.88 10.51 -8.59
CA LEU A 566 -5.46 11.85 -9.02
C LEU A 566 -4.33 11.78 -10.03
N TRP A 567 -3.31 10.98 -9.75
CA TRP A 567 -2.21 10.73 -10.67
C TRP A 567 -2.70 10.16 -12.01
N ASN A 568 -3.57 9.14 -12.01
CA ASN A 568 -4.14 8.63 -13.25
C ASN A 568 -4.90 9.71 -14.05
N LEU A 569 -5.58 10.65 -13.39
CA LEU A 569 -6.24 11.77 -14.06
C LEU A 569 -5.25 12.80 -14.59
N GLU A 570 -4.17 13.10 -13.86
CA GLU A 570 -3.11 14.03 -14.30
C GLU A 570 -2.34 13.54 -15.53
N GLU A 571 -2.12 12.22 -15.65
CA GLU A 571 -1.49 11.62 -16.84
C GLU A 571 -2.39 11.73 -18.09
N TYR A 572 -3.71 11.85 -17.93
CA TYR A 572 -4.68 11.93 -19.02
C TYR A 572 -5.57 13.17 -18.89
N PRO A 573 -5.13 14.35 -19.40
CA PRO A 573 -5.84 15.63 -19.22
C PRO A 573 -7.32 15.62 -19.64
N GLU A 574 -7.67 14.88 -20.70
CA GLU A 574 -9.07 14.73 -21.15
C GLU A 574 -9.95 14.03 -20.09
N LEU A 575 -9.39 13.07 -19.33
CA LEU A 575 -10.08 12.41 -18.23
C LEU A 575 -10.18 13.32 -17.00
N ALA A 576 -9.14 14.10 -16.71
CA ALA A 576 -9.20 15.12 -15.67
C ALA A 576 -10.30 16.14 -15.95
N GLU A 577 -10.40 16.66 -17.19
CA GLU A 577 -11.46 17.59 -17.58
C GLU A 577 -12.86 16.96 -17.50
N ALA A 578 -12.99 15.70 -17.96
CA ALA A 578 -14.22 14.93 -17.80
C ALA A 578 -14.61 14.77 -16.32
N MET A 579 -13.63 14.52 -15.44
CA MET A 579 -13.87 14.41 -14.00
C MET A 579 -14.24 15.78 -13.39
N LYS A 580 -13.58 16.88 -13.78
CA LYS A 580 -13.94 18.26 -13.40
C LYS A 580 -15.40 18.57 -13.75
N ASN A 581 -15.85 18.14 -14.92
CA ASN A 581 -17.24 18.28 -15.33
C ASN A 581 -18.17 17.45 -14.43
N ALA A 582 -17.84 16.18 -14.18
CA ALA A 582 -18.64 15.25 -13.38
C ALA A 582 -18.91 15.72 -11.94
N ILE A 583 -17.95 16.44 -11.35
CA ILE A 583 -18.00 16.91 -9.96
C ILE A 583 -18.56 18.34 -9.81
N SER A 584 -18.79 19.05 -10.91
CA SER A 584 -19.28 20.44 -10.88
C SER A 584 -20.73 20.53 -10.38
N GLU A 585 -21.06 21.60 -9.67
CA GLU A 585 -22.41 21.80 -9.08
C GLU A 585 -23.53 21.89 -10.13
N ASN A 586 -23.20 22.34 -11.35
CA ASN A 586 -24.13 22.48 -12.47
C ASN A 586 -24.14 21.27 -13.42
N TYR A 587 -23.50 20.17 -13.04
CA TYR A 587 -23.36 19.01 -13.90
C TYR A 587 -24.71 18.31 -14.14
N ASN A 588 -25.10 18.18 -15.40
CA ASN A 588 -26.41 17.66 -15.82
C ASN A 588 -26.41 16.14 -16.12
N GLY A 589 -25.28 15.45 -15.95
CA GLY A 589 -25.14 14.03 -16.26
C GLY A 589 -24.64 13.72 -17.68
N GLN A 590 -24.40 14.72 -18.53
CA GLN A 590 -23.91 14.52 -19.91
C GLN A 590 -22.39 14.48 -19.98
N LEU A 591 -21.82 13.32 -19.67
CA LEU A 591 -20.45 12.98 -20.08
C LEU A 591 -20.48 12.34 -21.47
N THR A 592 -19.54 12.72 -22.34
CA THR A 592 -19.35 12.06 -23.63
C THR A 592 -19.06 10.57 -23.41
N GLY A 593 -19.72 9.70 -24.18
CA GLY A 593 -19.80 8.26 -23.87
C GLY A 593 -18.45 7.56 -23.68
N MET A 594 -17.42 7.93 -24.45
CA MET A 594 -16.08 7.32 -24.34
C MET A 594 -15.33 7.77 -23.08
N LEU A 595 -15.42 9.05 -22.69
CA LEU A 595 -14.78 9.57 -21.48
C LEU A 595 -15.49 9.06 -20.22
N GLY A 596 -16.84 9.04 -20.22
CA GLY A 596 -17.62 8.46 -19.14
C GLY A 596 -17.35 6.96 -18.95
N PHE A 597 -17.18 6.21 -20.04
CA PHE A 597 -16.79 4.79 -19.97
C PHE A 597 -15.39 4.60 -19.37
N LYS A 598 -14.41 5.43 -19.77
CA LYS A 598 -13.05 5.38 -19.22
C LYS A 598 -13.03 5.70 -17.72
N LEU A 599 -13.75 6.74 -17.29
CA LEU A 599 -13.87 7.09 -15.87
C LEU A 599 -14.60 5.99 -15.06
N ASP A 600 -15.60 5.33 -15.64
CA ASP A 600 -16.31 4.22 -15.00
C ASP A 600 -15.39 3.00 -14.87
N SER A 601 -14.56 2.76 -15.90
CA SER A 601 -13.53 1.71 -15.90
C SER A 601 -12.42 1.95 -14.88
N LEU A 602 -12.11 3.22 -14.60
CA LEU A 602 -11.28 3.64 -13.46
C LEU A 602 -11.97 3.49 -12.10
N GLY A 603 -13.27 3.18 -12.07
CA GLY A 603 -14.03 3.10 -10.83
C GLY A 603 -14.29 4.45 -10.18
N LEU A 604 -14.24 5.57 -10.92
CA LEU A 604 -14.43 6.92 -10.37
C LEU A 604 -15.86 7.44 -10.48
N VAL A 605 -16.57 6.99 -11.51
CA VAL A 605 -17.96 7.35 -11.79
C VAL A 605 -18.82 6.09 -11.90
N LYS A 606 -20.13 6.28 -11.96
CA LYS A 606 -21.14 5.24 -12.19
C LYS A 606 -22.25 5.76 -13.10
N TRP A 607 -22.83 4.86 -13.88
CA TRP A 607 -23.96 5.16 -14.75
C TRP A 607 -25.29 4.93 -14.04
N GLN A 608 -26.16 5.93 -14.06
CA GLN A 608 -27.54 5.86 -13.60
C GLN A 608 -28.46 6.52 -14.62
N SER A 609 -29.40 5.76 -15.19
CA SER A 609 -30.40 6.28 -16.16
C SER A 609 -29.79 7.11 -17.30
N ASN A 610 -28.70 6.61 -17.90
CA ASN A 610 -27.92 7.25 -18.97
C ASN A 610 -27.21 8.56 -18.59
N LYS A 611 -27.09 8.83 -17.29
CA LYS A 611 -26.29 9.92 -16.72
C LYS A 611 -25.13 9.34 -15.94
N CYS A 612 -23.99 10.01 -15.98
CA CYS A 612 -22.76 9.53 -15.37
C CYS A 612 -22.41 10.39 -14.16
N TYR A 613 -22.43 9.85 -12.94
CA TYR A 613 -22.20 10.59 -11.70
C TYR A 613 -20.94 10.11 -10.97
N PRO A 614 -20.30 10.94 -10.12
CA PRO A 614 -19.29 10.46 -9.19
C PRO A 614 -19.79 9.23 -8.42
N ARG A 615 -18.93 8.23 -8.27
CA ARG A 615 -19.34 6.94 -7.69
C ARG A 615 -19.74 7.06 -6.22
N CYS A 616 -19.02 7.89 -5.47
CA CYS A 616 -19.25 8.20 -4.06
C CYS A 616 -18.85 9.65 -3.75
N GLU A 617 -19.28 10.14 -2.58
CA GLU A 617 -19.02 11.53 -2.15
C GLU A 617 -17.53 11.77 -1.85
N LEU A 618 -16.80 10.72 -1.40
CA LEU A 618 -15.34 10.74 -1.20
C LEU A 618 -14.63 11.27 -2.45
N TYR A 619 -14.92 10.68 -3.61
CA TYR A 619 -14.31 11.09 -4.87
C TYR A 619 -14.74 12.50 -5.26
N ARG A 620 -16.04 12.82 -5.12
CA ARG A 620 -16.54 14.16 -5.46
C ARG A 620 -15.80 15.24 -4.68
N GLN A 621 -15.73 15.13 -3.35
CA GLN A 621 -15.11 16.14 -2.48
C GLN A 621 -13.61 16.24 -2.71
N TYR A 622 -12.90 15.12 -2.77
CA TYR A 622 -11.46 15.09 -2.98
C TYR A 622 -11.08 15.72 -4.33
N PHE A 623 -11.69 15.28 -5.43
CA PHE A 623 -11.38 15.83 -6.75
C PHE A 623 -11.89 17.27 -6.92
N GLN A 624 -12.93 17.69 -6.20
CA GLN A 624 -13.35 19.08 -6.21
C GLN A 624 -12.28 19.98 -5.58
N ALA A 625 -11.70 19.53 -4.46
CA ALA A 625 -10.63 20.24 -3.77
C ALA A 625 -9.31 20.27 -4.55
N HIS A 626 -9.00 19.26 -5.37
CA HIS A 626 -7.71 19.18 -6.08
C HIS A 626 -7.76 19.57 -7.56
N LEU A 627 -8.90 19.42 -8.25
CA LEU A 627 -9.02 19.72 -9.69
C LEU A 627 -9.69 21.07 -9.98
N LEU A 628 -10.51 21.60 -9.07
CA LEU A 628 -11.14 22.92 -9.24
C LEU A 628 -10.40 24.05 -8.51
N SER A 629 -9.42 23.72 -7.66
CA SER A 629 -8.61 24.70 -6.91
C SER A 629 -7.46 25.30 -7.72
N GLU A 630 -7.62 25.49 -9.03
CA GLU A 630 -6.72 26.32 -9.82
C GLU A 630 -7.19 27.78 -9.71
N LYS A 631 -6.61 28.52 -8.76
CA LYS A 631 -6.46 29.98 -8.83
C LYS A 631 -5.11 30.42 -8.30
#